data_AF-X1AAK0-F1
#
_entry.id   AF-X1AAK0-F1
#
_cell.length_a   1.000
_cell.length_b   1.000
_cell.length_c   1.000
_cell.angle_alpha   90.00
_cell.angle_beta   90.00
_cell.angle_gamma   90.00
#
_symmetry.space_group_name_H-M   'P 1'
#
loop_
_entity.id
_entity.type
_entity.pdbx_description
1 polymer ?
#
loop_
_entity_poly.entity_id
_entity_poly.type
_entity_poly.pdbx_seq_one_letter_code
_entity_poly.pdbx_strand_id
1 'polypeptide(L)'
;MKIFGYNLTAELLRPERRKSPQEFPASQQKYEFRLDLKSLKTAIDLANNLQNYNRWDLHNIYRRVTRDPNLIAQWNTRTLKTLDREFKVVKGDKEDSGLTKLFESPWFSQFVRSAMAYKLWGF
;
A
#
# COMPACT_ATOMS: atom_id res chain seq x y z
N MET A 1 55.72 17.71 17.41
CA MET A 1 56.23 18.92 18.08
C MET A 1 55.46 19.08 19.39
N LYS A 2 56.12 18.98 20.55
CA LYS A 2 55.48 19.12 21.88
C LYS A 2 55.56 20.58 22.32
N ILE A 3 54.43 21.17 22.67
CA ILE A 3 54.38 22.48 23.32
C ILE A 3 53.52 22.30 24.58
N PHE A 4 54.05 22.68 25.75
CA PHE A 4 53.39 22.60 27.07
C PHE A 4 52.88 21.22 27.52
N GLY A 5 53.64 20.15 27.31
CA GLY A 5 53.41 18.88 28.03
C GLY A 5 52.16 18.06 27.67
N TYR A 6 51.30 18.54 26.77
CA TYR A 6 50.15 17.78 26.29
C TYR A 6 50.48 17.04 24.99
N ASN A 7 50.18 15.73 24.94
CA ASN A 7 50.23 14.95 23.70
C ASN A 7 49.04 15.33 22.82
N LEU A 8 49.31 15.91 21.64
CA LEU A 8 48.31 16.19 20.59
C LEU A 8 47.89 14.93 19.80
N THR A 9 47.82 13.77 20.45
CA THR A 9 47.26 12.53 19.88
C THR A 9 45.90 12.22 20.47
N ALA A 10 45.17 13.27 20.86
CA ALA A 10 43.74 13.21 21.13
C ALA A 10 43.00 13.69 19.88
N GLU A 11 43.27 13.07 18.73
CA GLU A 11 42.24 12.99 17.69
C GLU A 11 41.11 12.14 18.28
N LEU A 12 40.23 12.85 18.98
CA LEU A 12 38.82 12.56 19.18
C LEU A 12 38.37 11.27 18.49
N LEU A 13 38.48 10.13 19.18
CA LEU A 13 37.52 9.04 19.02
C LEU A 13 36.17 9.59 19.47
N ARG A 14 35.54 10.43 18.63
CA ARG A 14 34.14 10.79 18.79
C ARG A 14 33.42 9.44 18.80
N PRO A 15 32.67 9.09 19.86
CA PRO A 15 31.89 7.87 19.82
C PRO A 15 31.04 7.94 18.55
N GLU A 16 31.05 6.86 17.74
CA GLU A 16 30.22 6.81 16.55
C GLU A 16 28.83 7.28 16.93
N ARG A 17 28.36 8.36 16.28
CA ARG A 17 27.00 8.84 16.52
C ARG A 17 26.09 7.64 16.30
N ARG A 18 25.38 7.23 17.35
CA ARG A 18 24.29 6.25 17.19
C ARG A 18 23.40 6.80 16.10
N LYS A 19 23.27 6.05 15.01
CA LYS A 19 22.41 6.40 13.88
C LYS A 19 21.05 6.79 14.45
N SER A 20 20.52 7.90 13.99
CA SER A 20 19.22 8.36 14.49
C SER A 20 18.18 7.25 14.30
N PRO A 21 17.16 7.11 15.15
CA PRO A 21 16.07 6.15 14.92
C PRO A 21 15.39 6.32 13.54
N GLN A 22 15.54 7.49 12.93
CA GLN A 22 15.06 7.85 11.59
C GLN A 22 15.99 7.36 10.46
N GLU A 23 17.26 7.09 10.74
CA GLU A 23 18.15 6.32 9.86
C GLU A 23 17.79 4.83 9.94
N PHE A 24 16.54 4.50 9.63
CA PHE A 24 16.11 3.14 9.38
C PHE A 24 16.93 2.66 8.18
N PRO A 25 17.90 1.75 8.36
CA PRO A 25 18.84 1.46 7.30
C PRO A 25 18.06 0.80 6.15
N ALA A 26 18.21 1.31 4.94
CA ALA A 26 17.54 0.79 3.74
C ALA A 26 17.76 -0.74 3.56
N SER A 27 18.80 -1.32 4.18
CA SER A 27 19.02 -2.76 4.27
C SER A 27 17.98 -3.50 5.12
N GLN A 28 17.53 -2.94 6.25
CA GLN A 28 16.43 -3.50 7.05
C GLN A 28 15.12 -3.45 6.26
N GLN A 29 14.81 -2.33 5.61
CA GLN A 29 13.62 -2.24 4.76
C GLN A 29 13.61 -3.29 3.64
N LYS A 30 14.76 -3.51 2.98
CA LYS A 30 14.92 -4.57 1.97
C LYS A 30 14.76 -5.97 2.56
N TYR A 31 15.26 -6.20 3.78
CA TYR A 31 15.15 -7.48 4.47
C TYR A 31 13.70 -7.79 4.88
N GLU A 32 13.02 -6.84 5.51
CA GLU A 32 11.60 -6.91 5.85
C GLU A 32 10.74 -7.16 4.61
N PHE A 33 11.00 -6.44 3.51
CA PHE A 33 10.31 -6.66 2.25
C PHE A 33 10.51 -8.08 1.68
N ARG A 34 11.72 -8.64 1.79
CA ARG A 34 12.00 -10.02 1.37
C ARG A 34 11.31 -11.06 2.26
N LEU A 35 11.27 -10.82 3.57
CA LEU A 35 10.54 -11.67 4.51
C LEU A 35 9.03 -11.67 4.21
N ASP A 36 8.46 -10.51 3.88
CA ASP A 36 7.05 -10.38 3.48
C ASP A 36 6.73 -11.11 2.16
N LEU A 37 7.65 -11.12 1.19
CA LEU A 37 7.46 -11.90 -0.05
C LEU A 37 7.51 -13.41 0.19
N LYS A 38 8.40 -13.87 1.07
CA LYS A 38 8.49 -15.28 1.43
C LYS A 38 7.24 -15.74 2.17
N SER A 39 6.76 -14.95 3.14
CA SER A 39 5.54 -15.26 3.89
C SER A 39 4.31 -15.28 2.97
N LEU A 40 4.21 -14.34 2.01
CA LEU A 40 3.16 -14.34 1.00
C LEU A 40 3.19 -15.61 0.14
N LYS A 41 4.36 -16.03 -0.34
CA LYS A 41 4.48 -17.26 -1.12
C LYS A 41 4.00 -18.48 -0.33
N THR A 42 4.46 -18.64 0.90
CA THR A 42 4.02 -19.73 1.77
C THR A 42 2.50 -19.69 2.01
N ALA A 43 1.93 -18.50 2.25
CA ALA A 43 0.50 -18.35 2.44
C ALA A 43 -0.32 -18.74 1.20
N ILE A 44 0.19 -18.44 -0.01
CA ILE A 44 -0.43 -18.85 -1.27
C ILE A 44 -0.34 -20.38 -1.44
N ASP A 45 0.83 -20.97 -1.17
CA ASP A 45 1.03 -22.42 -1.27
C ASP A 45 0.10 -23.17 -0.30
N LEU A 46 -0.06 -22.68 0.93
CA LEU A 46 -1.00 -23.22 1.91
C LEU A 46 -2.48 -23.03 1.51
N ALA A 47 -2.83 -21.89 0.90
CA ALA A 47 -4.17 -21.63 0.43
C ALA A 47 -4.57 -22.49 -0.79
N ASN A 48 -3.58 -22.93 -1.58
CA ASN A 48 -3.77 -23.79 -2.75
C ASN A 48 -3.62 -25.28 -2.44
N ASN A 49 -3.15 -25.64 -1.24
CA ASN A 49 -3.00 -27.02 -0.83
C ASN A 49 -4.38 -27.68 -0.64
N LEU A 50 -4.74 -28.64 -1.50
CA LEU A 50 -6.01 -29.36 -1.43
C LEU A 50 -6.12 -30.28 -0.19
N GLN A 51 -4.99 -30.77 0.33
CA GLN A 51 -4.98 -31.72 1.44
C GLN A 51 -5.05 -31.03 2.80
N ASN A 52 -4.40 -29.87 2.91
CA ASN A 52 -4.40 -29.06 4.13
C ASN A 52 -4.61 -27.59 3.78
N TYR A 53 -5.86 -27.28 3.47
CA TYR A 53 -6.28 -25.98 3.01
C TYR A 53 -6.28 -24.97 4.17
N ASN A 54 -5.41 -23.96 4.08
CA ASN A 54 -5.34 -22.89 5.07
C ASN A 54 -5.22 -21.52 4.40
N ARG A 55 -6.23 -20.66 4.60
CA ARG A 55 -6.26 -19.28 4.09
C ARG A 55 -6.00 -18.21 5.16
N TRP A 56 -5.79 -18.61 6.40
CA TRP A 56 -5.68 -17.68 7.53
C TRP A 56 -4.52 -16.68 7.34
N ASP A 57 -3.34 -17.15 6.94
CA ASP A 57 -2.17 -16.31 6.69
C ASP A 57 -2.42 -15.33 5.53
N LEU A 58 -3.08 -15.79 4.47
CA LEU A 58 -3.40 -14.97 3.31
C LEU A 58 -4.36 -13.82 3.70
N HIS A 59 -5.39 -14.11 4.50
CA HIS A 59 -6.30 -13.09 5.02
C HIS A 59 -5.60 -12.09 5.97
N ASN A 60 -4.64 -12.55 6.77
CA ASN A 60 -3.89 -11.66 7.67
C ASN A 60 -2.96 -10.73 6.91
N ILE A 61 -2.24 -11.24 5.90
CA ILE A 61 -1.42 -10.41 5.02
C ILE A 61 -2.29 -9.36 4.35
N TYR A 62 -3.46 -9.76 3.83
CA TYR A 62 -4.41 -8.83 3.23
C TYR A 62 -4.84 -7.72 4.20
N ARG A 63 -5.30 -8.08 5.41
CA ARG A 63 -5.70 -7.12 6.45
C ARG A 63 -4.59 -6.16 6.81
N ARG A 64 -3.34 -6.65 6.88
CA ARG A 64 -2.17 -5.81 7.17
C ARG A 64 -1.91 -4.82 6.04
N VAL A 65 -1.96 -5.26 4.79
CA VAL A 65 -1.79 -4.41 3.60
C VAL A 65 -2.89 -3.33 3.53
N THR A 66 -4.16 -3.69 3.79
CA THR A 66 -5.26 -2.71 3.81
C THR A 66 -5.15 -1.65 4.92
N ARG A 67 -4.28 -1.85 5.93
CA ARG A 67 -4.02 -0.85 6.97
C ARG A 67 -2.90 0.13 6.60
N ASP A 68 -2.21 -0.08 5.49
CA ASP A 68 -1.18 0.86 5.01
C ASP A 68 -1.84 2.19 4.61
N PRO A 69 -1.49 3.31 5.27
CA PRO A 69 -2.01 4.63 4.93
C PRO A 69 -1.73 5.03 3.47
N ASN A 70 -0.58 4.60 2.91
CA ASN A 70 -0.23 4.92 1.52
C ASN A 70 -1.16 4.23 0.54
N LEU A 71 -1.47 2.95 0.77
CA LEU A 71 -2.43 2.21 -0.04
C LEU A 71 -3.80 2.87 0.01
N ILE A 72 -4.29 3.21 1.20
CA ILE A 72 -5.60 3.87 1.37
C ILE A 72 -5.64 5.23 0.68
N ALA A 73 -4.58 6.04 0.78
CA ALA A 73 -4.49 7.32 0.09
C ALA A 73 -4.53 7.16 -1.45
N GLN A 74 -3.79 6.19 -1.99
CA GLN A 74 -3.82 5.88 -3.41
C GLN A 74 -5.20 5.34 -3.85
N TRP A 75 -5.84 4.52 -3.03
CA TRP A 75 -7.17 3.99 -3.30
C TRP A 75 -8.25 5.08 -3.33
N ASN A 76 -8.20 6.01 -2.38
CA ASN A 76 -9.08 7.17 -2.34
C ASN A 76 -8.88 8.04 -3.59
N THR A 77 -7.63 8.30 -3.97
CA THR A 77 -7.30 9.04 -5.19
C THR A 77 -7.87 8.36 -6.43
N ARG A 78 -7.73 7.03 -6.54
CA ARG A 78 -8.30 6.24 -7.64
C ARG A 78 -9.83 6.31 -7.66
N THR A 79 -10.47 6.25 -6.49
CA THR A 79 -11.93 6.34 -6.36
C THR A 79 -12.44 7.69 -6.83
N LEU A 80 -11.80 8.79 -6.41
CA LEU A 80 -12.14 10.15 -6.86
C LEU A 80 -11.95 10.29 -8.37
N LYS A 81 -10.82 9.83 -8.91
CA LYS A 81 -10.56 9.84 -10.37
C LYS A 81 -11.56 9.01 -11.17
N THR A 82 -12.18 8.01 -10.56
CA THR A 82 -13.19 7.17 -11.22
C THR A 82 -14.55 7.87 -11.21
N LEU A 83 -14.88 8.54 -10.10
CA LEU A 83 -16.10 9.35 -9.99
C LEU A 83 -16.07 10.58 -10.92
N ASP A 84 -14.89 11.16 -11.13
CA ASP A 84 -14.69 12.33 -11.99
C ASP A 84 -14.71 12.01 -13.50
N ARG A 85 -14.89 10.74 -13.87
CA ARG A 85 -15.02 10.36 -15.29
C ARG A 85 -16.41 10.67 -15.81
N GLU A 86 -16.48 11.04 -17.08
CA GLU A 86 -17.73 11.10 -17.82
C GLU A 86 -18.21 9.69 -18.12
N PHE A 87 -19.39 9.35 -17.59
CA PHE A 87 -20.08 8.11 -17.91
C PHE A 87 -21.13 8.40 -18.98
N LYS A 88 -21.26 7.53 -19.97
CA LYS A 88 -22.20 7.69 -21.07
C LYS A 88 -22.88 6.36 -21.40
N VAL A 89 -24.17 6.40 -21.70
CA VAL A 89 -24.91 5.24 -22.22
C VAL A 89 -24.93 5.34 -23.73
N VAL A 90 -24.36 4.34 -24.40
CA VAL A 90 -24.34 4.26 -25.85
C VAL A 90 -25.24 3.10 -26.30
N LYS A 91 -26.18 3.37 -27.21
CA LYS A 91 -27.07 2.37 -27.81
C LYS A 91 -26.85 2.35 -29.32
N GLY A 92 -26.07 1.38 -29.79
CA GLY A 92 -25.57 1.38 -31.17
C GLY A 92 -24.55 2.50 -31.38
N ASP A 93 -24.78 3.39 -32.35
CA ASP A 93 -23.93 4.56 -32.62
C ASP A 93 -24.46 5.87 -32.01
N LYS A 94 -25.56 5.83 -31.25
CA LYS A 94 -26.16 7.02 -30.65
C LYS A 94 -26.00 7.01 -29.13
N GLU A 95 -25.52 8.14 -28.59
CA GLU A 95 -25.52 8.41 -27.16
C GLU A 95 -26.95 8.70 -26.69
N ASP A 96 -27.39 8.00 -25.64
CA ASP A 96 -28.68 8.26 -25.00
C ASP A 96 -28.48 9.27 -23.86
N SER A 97 -28.77 10.54 -24.15
CA SER A 97 -28.61 11.63 -23.19
C SER A 97 -29.58 11.53 -22.01
N GLY A 98 -30.73 10.87 -22.18
CA GLY A 98 -31.71 10.69 -21.12
C GLY A 98 -31.22 9.71 -20.06
N LEU A 99 -30.69 8.57 -20.49
CA LEU A 99 -30.10 7.58 -19.58
C LEU A 99 -28.76 8.06 -19.02
N THR A 100 -27.98 8.82 -19.78
CA THR A 100 -26.70 9.35 -19.32
C THR A 100 -26.86 10.30 -18.13
N LYS A 101 -27.95 11.08 -18.06
CA LYS A 101 -28.28 11.92 -16.89
C LYS A 101 -28.50 11.13 -15.61
N LEU A 102 -28.86 9.84 -15.68
CA LEU A 102 -29.00 9.01 -14.49
C LEU A 102 -27.66 8.83 -13.76
N PHE A 103 -26.52 8.96 -14.45
CA PHE A 103 -25.20 8.87 -13.84
C PHE A 103 -24.80 10.09 -13.01
N GLU A 104 -25.46 11.24 -13.19
CA GLU A 104 -25.26 12.44 -12.35
C GLU A 104 -25.94 12.33 -10.99
N SER A 105 -26.82 11.33 -10.83
CA SER A 105 -27.58 11.14 -9.60
C SER A 105 -26.69 10.67 -8.43
N PRO A 106 -27.07 11.00 -7.17
CA PRO A 106 -26.32 10.58 -5.99
C PRO A 106 -26.17 9.06 -5.83
N TRP A 107 -27.18 8.29 -6.27
CA TRP A 107 -27.16 6.83 -6.15
C TRP A 107 -26.04 6.21 -6.99
N PHE A 108 -25.76 6.77 -8.17
CA PHE A 108 -24.72 6.24 -9.05
C PHE A 108 -23.32 6.51 -8.47
N SER A 109 -23.10 7.70 -7.91
CA SER A 109 -21.87 8.00 -7.16
C SER A 109 -21.67 7.05 -5.98
N GLN A 110 -22.74 6.73 -5.25
CA GLN A 110 -22.68 5.76 -4.15
C GLN A 110 -22.41 4.34 -4.66
N PHE A 111 -23.02 3.93 -5.77
CA PHE A 111 -22.76 2.66 -6.42
C PHE A 111 -21.28 2.52 -6.82
N VAL A 112 -20.69 3.53 -7.46
CA VAL A 112 -19.27 3.52 -7.83
C VAL A 112 -18.37 3.40 -6.60
N ARG A 113 -18.69 4.13 -5.51
CA ARG A 113 -17.96 4.01 -4.24
C ARG A 113 -18.07 2.61 -3.65
N SER A 114 -19.25 2.01 -3.63
CA SER A 114 -19.46 0.64 -3.16
C SER A 114 -18.74 -0.38 -4.03
N ALA A 115 -18.74 -0.23 -5.36
CA ALA A 115 -18.00 -1.10 -6.26
C ALA A 115 -16.48 -0.99 -6.06
N MET A 116 -15.97 0.22 -5.79
CA MET A 116 -14.57 0.44 -5.41
C MET A 116 -14.27 -0.16 -4.04
N ALA A 117 -15.16 -0.04 -3.05
CA ALA A 117 -14.98 -0.67 -1.74
C ALA A 117 -14.97 -2.19 -1.85
N TYR A 118 -15.89 -2.79 -2.61
CA TYR A 118 -15.94 -4.22 -2.90
C TYR A 118 -14.59 -4.73 -3.43
N LYS A 119 -13.98 -4.01 -4.39
CA LYS A 119 -12.65 -4.37 -4.91
C LYS A 119 -11.53 -4.28 -3.89
N LEU A 120 -11.61 -3.38 -2.92
CA LEU A 120 -10.59 -3.21 -1.86
C LEU A 120 -10.79 -4.18 -0.70
N TRP A 121 -11.99 -4.69 -0.45
CA TRP A 121 -12.26 -5.50 0.73
C TRP A 121 -12.66 -6.95 0.44
N GLY A 122 -13.13 -7.23 -0.78
CA GLY A 122 -13.47 -8.57 -1.24
C GLY A 122 -14.80 -9.14 -0.72
N PHE A 123 -15.70 -8.29 -0.22
CA PHE A 123 -17.06 -8.66 0.24
C PHE A 123 -18.12 -7.81 -0.45
#